data_AF-A0A090WU74-F1
#
_entry.id   AF-A0A090WU74-F1
#
_cell.length_a   1.000
_cell.length_b   1.000
_cell.length_c   1.000
_cell.angle_alpha   90.00
_cell.angle_beta   90.00
_cell.angle_gamma   90.00
#
_symmetry.space_group_name_H-M   'P 1'
#
loop_
_entity.id
_entity.type
_entity.pdbx_description
1 polymer ?
#
loop_
_entity_poly.entity_id
_entity_poly.type
_entity_poly.pdbx_seq_one_letter_code
_entity_poly.pdbx_strand_id
1 'polypeptide(L)'
;MDNSVPDFVLFLGRFHPLVVHLPIGFLFFAFVLEVFSRWKKNPMLTTGIPLALFLGAISGAVACVLGYMLSLSGDYEADALDTHFWFGIATTAIAFLAWLIRIEKIKIAQLNRLHPNISGGLTLLVILLSVTGHYGGNLTHGSDYLVKYFPFGKEEKTELVAVTKLEDAQVFNHLVGPILDNKCASCHNESKKKGSLSFHDSIAILKGGKNGKILISGNASESEMIKRVLLEPHHDDFMPPEGKTPPLTEEEIAILTYWIDNAKGNFDATVANVETPEDISGIASTMLGLSSSVVKGADIALPTVSVVTANQIVDLEKEGFTLRELVFDSGLYEVVLAPNTVVKGDGQAALKKLEKLLTIKENIIWLSLEDNQLTDESLKIVGQLPNIQKLKLNKNPLSDTAITELVNLKSLTSLNLYGTQVTSKSLQTIAKITSLKHVYVWKTNIKQEDIDEMALNDYPEVILGL
;
A
#
# COMPACT_ATOMS: atom_id res chain seq x y z
N MET A 1 37.78 -1.97 -13.68
CA MET A 1 37.68 -1.89 -12.21
C MET A 1 36.37 -1.22 -11.95
N ASP A 2 35.37 -2.00 -11.55
CA ASP A 2 34.02 -1.50 -11.35
C ASP A 2 34.05 -0.55 -10.14
N ASN A 3 33.64 0.70 -10.32
CA ASN A 3 33.57 1.72 -9.26
C ASN A 3 32.32 1.50 -8.39
N SER A 4 31.94 0.25 -8.15
CA SER A 4 30.79 -0.10 -7.33
C SER A 4 31.17 0.03 -5.85
N VAL A 5 30.36 0.77 -5.10
CA VAL A 5 30.48 0.90 -3.64
C VAL A 5 30.40 -0.51 -3.02
N PRO A 6 31.32 -0.90 -2.11
CA PRO A 6 31.30 -2.25 -1.55
C PRO A 6 29.98 -2.55 -0.83
N ASP A 7 29.41 -3.74 -1.03
CA ASP A 7 28.13 -4.15 -0.41
C ASP A 7 28.11 -4.00 1.10
N PHE A 8 29.26 -4.25 1.74
CA PHE A 8 29.43 -4.07 3.18
C PHE A 8 29.21 -2.61 3.62
N VAL A 9 29.62 -1.64 2.80
CA VAL A 9 29.41 -0.20 3.06
C VAL A 9 27.92 0.13 3.00
N LEU A 10 27.22 -0.36 1.97
CA LEU A 10 25.78 -0.17 1.84
C LEU A 10 25.00 -0.87 2.97
N PHE A 11 25.43 -2.07 3.36
CA PHE A 11 24.87 -2.81 4.50
C PHE A 11 24.94 -2.00 5.80
N LEU A 12 26.12 -1.45 6.14
CA LEU A 12 26.27 -0.60 7.32
C LEU A 12 25.47 0.70 7.20
N GLY A 13 25.44 1.33 6.03
CA GLY A 13 24.65 2.54 5.78
C GLY A 13 23.16 2.36 6.10
N ARG A 14 22.59 1.17 5.87
CA ARG A 14 21.18 0.85 6.20
C ARG A 14 20.86 0.96 7.70
N PHE A 15 21.85 0.99 8.58
CA PHE A 15 21.64 1.24 10.02
C PHE A 15 21.51 2.72 10.37
N HIS A 16 21.72 3.65 9.43
CA HIS A 16 21.57 5.09 9.69
C HIS A 16 20.22 5.45 10.32
N PRO A 17 19.05 5.02 9.76
CA PRO A 17 17.75 5.31 10.37
C PRO A 17 17.60 4.74 11.79
N LEU A 18 18.28 3.64 12.11
CA LEU A 18 18.27 3.10 13.48
C LEU A 18 19.07 4.01 14.42
N VAL A 19 20.30 4.38 14.03
CA VAL A 19 21.23 5.11 14.89
C VAL A 19 20.81 6.55 15.13
N VAL A 20 20.12 7.22 14.19
CA VAL A 20 19.65 8.62 14.38
C VAL A 20 18.68 8.80 15.55
N HIS A 21 18.02 7.74 16.02
CA HIS A 21 17.15 7.82 17.20
C HIS A 21 17.94 8.13 18.48
N LEU A 22 19.22 7.72 18.56
CA LEU A 22 20.08 7.96 19.71
C LEU A 22 20.43 9.44 19.90
N PRO A 23 21.01 10.17 18.92
CA PRO A 23 21.29 11.59 19.08
C PRO A 23 20.00 12.38 19.29
N ILE A 24 18.91 12.05 18.61
CA ILE A 24 17.61 12.69 18.83
C ILE A 24 17.19 12.56 20.30
N GLY A 25 17.18 11.33 20.82
CA GLY A 25 16.78 11.04 22.20
C GLY A 25 17.65 11.74 23.24
N PHE A 26 18.98 11.61 23.13
CA PHE A 26 19.89 12.20 24.12
C PHE A 26 19.90 13.72 24.11
N LEU A 27 19.88 14.35 22.93
CA LEU A 27 19.89 15.79 22.79
C LEU A 27 18.57 16.42 23.25
N PHE A 28 17.44 15.79 22.90
CA PHE A 28 16.14 16.22 23.40
C PHE A 28 16.02 16.00 24.91
N PHE A 29 16.55 14.89 25.44
CA PHE A 29 16.59 14.65 26.88
C PHE A 29 17.44 15.69 27.62
N ALA A 30 18.58 16.13 27.07
CA ALA A 30 19.38 17.21 27.63
C ALA A 30 18.58 18.54 27.70
N PHE A 31 17.80 18.84 26.67
CA PHE A 31 16.90 19.99 26.65
C PHE A 31 15.80 19.88 27.72
N VAL A 32 15.15 18.72 27.83
CA VAL A 32 14.12 18.46 28.85
C VAL A 32 14.70 18.64 30.26
N LEU A 33 15.87 18.06 30.56
CA LEU A 33 16.53 18.23 31.86
C LEU A 33 16.80 19.71 32.18
N GLU A 34 17.21 20.52 31.21
CA GLU A 34 17.46 21.95 31.40
C GLU A 34 16.15 22.71 31.70
N VAL A 35 15.08 22.44 30.94
CA VAL A 35 13.75 23.05 31.17
C VAL A 35 13.21 22.69 32.56
N PHE A 36 13.27 21.40 32.94
CA PHE A 36 12.80 20.92 34.24
C PHE A 36 13.66 21.44 35.40
N SER A 37 14.99 21.51 35.23
CA SER A 37 15.88 22.08 36.23
C SER A 37 15.52 23.53 36.54
N ARG A 38 15.20 24.32 35.51
CA ARG A 38 14.77 25.72 35.67
C ARG A 38 13.39 25.84 36.32
N TRP A 39 12.42 25.04 35.86
CA TRP A 39 11.07 25.09 36.38
C TRP A 39 11.00 24.67 37.85
N LYS A 40 11.67 23.56 38.22
CA LYS A 40 11.71 23.05 39.60
C LYS A 40 12.81 23.68 40.46
N LYS A 41 13.65 24.56 39.89
CA LYS A 41 14.84 25.15 40.54
C LYS A 41 15.74 24.09 41.20
N ASN A 42 15.84 22.91 40.59
CA ASN A 42 16.62 21.79 41.12
C ASN A 42 17.95 21.67 40.38
N PRO A 43 19.09 22.02 41.02
CA PRO A 43 20.39 21.96 40.38
C PRO A 43 20.88 20.53 40.14
N MET A 44 20.37 19.51 40.85
CA MET A 44 20.80 18.12 40.65
C MET A 44 20.47 17.59 39.25
N LEU A 45 19.42 18.12 38.61
CA LEU A 45 19.03 17.75 37.24
C LEU A 45 20.05 18.25 36.19
N THR A 46 20.86 19.26 36.53
CA THR A 46 21.87 19.80 35.61
C THR A 46 23.09 18.89 35.45
N THR A 47 23.31 17.97 36.40
CA THR A 47 24.44 17.04 36.42
C THR A 47 24.39 16.00 35.31
N GLY A 48 23.19 15.64 34.84
CA GLY A 48 23.00 14.68 33.74
C GLY A 48 23.20 15.26 32.34
N ILE A 49 23.13 16.59 32.20
CA ILE A 49 23.18 17.28 30.90
C ILE A 49 24.50 17.07 30.15
N PRO A 50 25.70 17.17 30.76
CA PRO A 50 26.95 16.90 30.06
C PRO A 50 27.04 15.49 29.48
N LEU A 51 26.56 14.48 30.22
CA LEU A 51 26.55 13.09 29.76
C LEU A 51 25.60 12.92 28.57
N ALA A 52 24.39 13.48 28.65
CA ALA A 52 23.42 13.44 27.56
C ALA A 52 23.96 14.13 26.29
N LEU A 53 24.57 15.32 26.43
CA LEU A 53 25.20 16.02 25.31
C LEU A 53 26.35 15.22 24.68
N PHE A 54 27.20 14.58 25.50
CA PHE A 54 28.29 13.75 25.02
C PHE A 54 27.80 12.53 24.23
N LEU A 55 26.85 11.79 24.80
CA LEU A 55 26.26 10.62 24.14
C LEU A 55 25.51 11.02 22.87
N GLY A 56 24.80 12.16 22.89
CA GLY A 56 24.17 12.73 21.72
C GLY A 56 25.17 13.12 20.63
N ALA A 57 26.28 13.77 20.99
CA ALA A 57 27.31 14.18 20.03
C ALA A 57 28.04 12.99 19.40
N ILE A 58 28.43 11.99 20.18
CA ILE A 58 29.09 10.77 19.67
C ILE A 58 28.15 9.97 18.77
N SER A 59 26.92 9.73 19.22
CA SER A 59 25.95 9.00 18.40
C SER A 59 25.57 9.77 17.14
N GLY A 60 25.54 11.10 17.18
CA GLY A 60 25.39 11.98 16.01
C GLY A 60 26.55 11.83 15.01
N ALA A 61 27.79 11.75 15.48
CA ALA A 61 28.95 11.51 14.62
C ALA A 61 28.88 10.14 13.93
N VAL A 62 28.51 9.09 14.68
CA VAL A 62 28.27 7.75 14.11
C VAL A 62 27.14 7.79 13.08
N ALA A 63 26.04 8.48 13.39
CA ALA A 63 24.93 8.66 12.44
C ALA A 63 25.37 9.37 11.16
N CYS A 64 26.21 10.42 11.24
CA CYS A 64 26.74 11.11 10.06
C CYS A 64 27.59 10.17 9.18
N VAL A 65 28.43 9.33 9.79
CA VAL A 65 29.24 8.35 9.05
C VAL A 65 28.34 7.34 8.34
N LEU A 66 27.37 6.73 9.05
CA LEU A 66 26.44 5.78 8.44
C LEU A 66 25.54 6.44 7.38
N GLY A 67 25.18 7.71 7.57
CA GLY A 67 24.40 8.49 6.61
C GLY A 67 25.17 8.74 5.31
N TYR A 68 26.46 9.07 5.41
CA TYR A 68 27.35 9.16 4.26
C TYR A 68 27.49 7.81 3.55
N MET A 69 27.60 6.70 4.30
CA MET A 69 27.65 5.36 3.69
C MET A 69 26.34 5.01 2.96
N LEU A 70 25.20 5.45 3.50
CA LEU A 70 23.88 5.27 2.88
C LEU A 70 23.70 6.13 1.63
N SER A 71 24.22 7.37 1.62
CA SER A 71 24.09 8.27 0.46
C SER A 71 24.81 7.77 -0.78
N LEU A 72 25.82 6.90 -0.59
CA LEU A 72 26.52 6.24 -1.69
C LEU A 72 25.64 5.27 -2.51
N SER A 73 24.40 4.97 -2.08
CA SER A 73 23.46 4.18 -2.89
C SER A 73 22.99 4.91 -4.15
N GLY A 74 23.03 6.26 -4.15
CA GLY A 74 22.57 7.07 -5.28
C GLY A 74 21.05 7.12 -5.46
N ASP A 75 20.27 6.73 -4.43
CA ASP A 75 18.80 6.68 -4.50
C ASP A 75 18.10 8.04 -4.25
N TYR A 76 18.84 9.04 -3.79
CA TYR A 76 18.32 10.33 -3.32
C TYR A 76 18.74 11.48 -4.24
N GLU A 77 17.90 12.51 -4.36
CA GLU A 77 18.28 13.73 -5.08
C GLU A 77 19.43 14.48 -4.39
N ALA A 78 20.36 14.99 -5.20
CA ALA A 78 21.57 15.66 -4.73
C ALA A 78 21.26 16.88 -3.84
N ASP A 79 20.38 17.78 -4.28
CA ASP A 79 20.11 19.04 -3.56
C ASP A 79 19.43 18.80 -2.19
N ALA A 80 18.47 17.88 -2.15
CA ALA A 80 17.78 17.50 -0.92
C ALA A 80 18.73 16.77 0.05
N LEU A 81 19.57 15.89 -0.49
CA LEU A 81 20.58 15.15 0.26
C LEU A 81 21.63 16.09 0.86
N ASP A 82 22.16 17.03 0.07
CA ASP A 82 23.18 18.00 0.50
C ASP A 82 22.66 18.86 1.65
N THR A 83 21.41 19.29 1.58
CA THR A 83 20.78 20.07 2.64
C THR A 83 20.72 19.27 3.95
N HIS A 84 20.18 18.05 3.91
CA HIS A 84 20.12 17.18 5.09
C HIS A 84 21.52 16.85 5.64
N PHE A 85 22.48 16.58 4.75
CA PHE A 85 23.86 16.25 5.07
C PHE A 85 24.52 17.36 5.89
N TRP A 86 24.47 18.61 5.39
CA TRP A 86 25.09 19.74 6.09
C TRP A 86 24.40 20.08 7.40
N PHE A 87 23.07 20.00 7.47
CA PHE A 87 22.35 20.17 8.73
C PHE A 87 22.70 19.08 9.75
N GLY A 88 22.89 17.82 9.32
CA GLY A 88 23.34 16.73 10.20
C GLY A 88 24.74 16.98 10.80
N ILE A 89 25.68 17.44 9.96
CA ILE A 89 27.03 17.82 10.41
C ILE A 89 26.97 19.02 11.35
N ALA A 90 26.21 20.06 11.02
CA ALA A 90 26.06 21.25 11.85
C ALA A 90 25.46 20.91 13.23
N THR A 91 24.40 20.12 13.29
CA THR A 91 23.78 19.65 14.54
C THR A 91 24.78 18.89 15.40
N THR A 92 25.56 17.99 14.80
CA THR A 92 26.60 17.21 15.51
C THR A 92 27.74 18.10 16.03
N ALA A 93 28.23 19.03 15.21
CA ALA A 93 29.29 19.97 15.60
C ALA A 93 28.85 20.89 16.74
N ILE A 94 27.62 21.41 16.67
CA ILE A 94 27.05 22.27 17.71
C ILE A 94 26.78 21.47 18.99
N ALA A 95 26.41 20.19 18.90
CA ALA A 95 26.31 19.30 20.07
C ALA A 95 27.66 19.12 20.78
N PHE A 96 28.74 18.89 20.01
CA PHE A 96 30.10 18.83 20.56
C PHE A 96 30.52 20.15 21.20
N LEU A 97 30.23 21.28 20.56
CA LEU A 97 30.55 22.60 21.10
C LEU A 97 29.78 22.87 22.40
N ALA A 98 28.47 22.55 22.42
CA ALA A 98 27.63 22.68 23.60
C ALA A 98 28.15 21.82 24.77
N TRP A 99 28.59 20.58 24.48
CA TRP A 99 29.23 19.72 25.46
C TRP A 99 30.52 20.34 26.01
N LEU A 100 31.43 20.80 25.14
CA LEU A 100 32.72 21.41 25.52
C LEU A 100 32.56 22.68 26.37
N ILE A 101 31.57 23.51 26.06
CA ILE A 101 31.20 24.68 26.87
C ILE A 101 30.67 24.23 28.23
N ARG A 102 29.82 23.20 28.27
CA ARG A 102 29.18 22.73 29.51
C ARG A 102 30.18 22.09 30.48
N ILE A 103 31.25 21.45 29.99
CA ILE A 103 32.35 20.93 30.82
C ILE A 103 33.46 21.96 31.08
N GLU A 104 33.21 23.24 30.76
CA GLU A 104 34.11 24.37 30.98
C GLU A 104 35.48 24.29 30.28
N LYS A 105 35.61 23.44 29.25
CA LYS A 105 36.84 23.33 28.44
C LYS A 105 37.01 24.51 27.48
N ILE A 106 35.91 25.11 27.03
CA ILE A 106 35.90 26.33 26.22
C ILE A 106 35.26 27.46 27.03
N LYS A 107 35.97 28.57 27.20
CA LYS A 107 35.49 29.76 27.90
C LYS A 107 35.25 30.88 26.89
N ILE A 108 33.99 31.16 26.60
CA ILE A 108 33.61 32.26 25.70
C ILE A 108 33.26 33.49 26.57
N ALA A 109 34.15 34.49 26.59
CA ALA A 109 34.04 35.66 27.46
C ALA A 109 32.73 36.46 27.29
N GLN A 110 32.14 36.47 26.09
CA GLN A 110 30.84 37.10 25.81
C GLN A 110 29.64 36.27 26.29
N LEU A 111 29.76 34.94 26.37
CA LEU A 111 28.70 34.03 26.82
C LEU A 111 28.59 34.00 28.35
N ASN A 112 29.69 34.28 29.07
CA ASN A 112 29.71 34.39 30.53
C ASN A 112 28.90 35.59 31.08
N ARG A 113 28.60 36.60 30.26
CA ARG A 113 27.65 37.68 30.64
C ARG A 113 26.19 37.24 30.59
N LEU A 114 25.89 36.16 29.90
CA LEU A 114 24.56 35.57 29.73
C LEU A 114 24.35 34.43 30.73
N HIS A 115 24.46 34.71 32.03
CA HIS A 115 24.36 33.68 33.07
C HIS A 115 22.93 33.14 33.38
N PRO A 116 21.98 33.20 32.44
CA PRO A 116 20.96 32.15 32.33
C PRO A 116 20.73 31.61 30.90
N ASN A 117 21.61 31.80 29.91
CA ASN A 117 21.32 31.38 28.51
C ASN A 117 22.14 30.19 27.98
N ILE A 118 22.59 29.27 28.84
CA ILE A 118 22.91 27.90 28.37
C ILE A 118 21.64 27.22 27.78
N SER A 119 20.44 27.69 28.16
CA SER A 119 19.18 27.36 27.47
C SER A 119 19.17 27.77 26.01
N GLY A 120 19.81 28.87 25.63
CA GLY A 120 19.83 29.34 24.24
C GLY A 120 20.54 28.34 23.33
N GLY A 121 21.66 27.77 23.81
CA GLY A 121 22.41 26.74 23.08
C GLY A 121 21.63 25.43 22.92
N LEU A 122 20.98 24.95 23.98
CA LEU A 122 20.12 23.76 23.90
C LEU A 122 18.86 23.98 23.07
N THR A 123 18.26 25.19 23.13
CA THR A 123 17.10 25.55 22.31
C THR A 123 17.47 25.60 20.84
N LEU A 124 18.59 26.26 20.50
CA LEU A 124 19.15 26.26 19.14
C LEU A 124 19.40 24.84 18.64
N LEU A 125 19.95 23.98 19.50
CA LEU A 125 20.24 22.60 19.17
C LEU A 125 18.97 21.77 18.93
N VAL A 126 17.88 22.01 19.67
CA VAL A 126 16.57 21.39 19.37
C VAL A 126 15.99 21.92 18.06
N ILE A 127 16.09 23.24 17.79
CA ILE A 127 15.64 23.81 16.51
C ILE A 127 16.39 23.16 15.35
N LEU A 128 17.71 23.08 15.44
CA LEU A 128 18.54 22.42 14.43
C LEU A 128 18.20 20.94 14.29
N LEU A 129 18.00 20.22 15.40
CA LEU A 129 17.58 18.83 15.39
C LEU A 129 16.23 18.64 14.67
N SER A 130 15.27 19.54 14.91
CA SER A 130 13.98 19.56 14.20
C SER A 130 14.13 19.84 12.71
N VAL A 131 14.99 20.80 12.32
CA VAL A 131 15.27 21.12 10.92
C VAL A 131 15.98 19.95 10.22
N THR A 132 17.00 19.36 10.85
CA THR A 132 17.69 18.15 10.35
C THR A 132 16.70 16.99 10.19
N GLY A 133 15.82 16.78 11.17
CA GLY A 133 14.79 15.75 11.15
C GLY A 133 13.76 15.97 10.03
N HIS A 134 13.34 17.21 9.80
CA HIS A 134 12.44 17.56 8.69
C HIS A 134 13.05 17.18 7.34
N TYR A 135 14.28 17.62 7.05
CA TYR A 135 14.95 17.27 5.81
C TYR A 135 15.23 15.76 5.69
N GLY A 136 15.48 15.08 6.81
CA GLY A 136 15.60 13.61 6.83
C GLY A 136 14.28 12.92 6.45
N GLY A 137 13.15 13.41 6.96
CA GLY A 137 11.82 12.91 6.59
C GLY A 137 11.47 13.19 5.14
N ASN A 138 11.87 14.35 4.60
CA ASN A 138 11.63 14.69 3.19
C ASN A 138 12.37 13.72 2.25
N LEU A 139 13.59 13.29 2.60
CA LEU A 139 14.33 12.29 1.83
C LEU A 139 13.64 10.92 1.79
N THR A 140 12.95 10.53 2.87
CA THR A 140 12.32 9.21 2.95
C THR A 140 10.88 9.18 2.49
N HIS A 141 10.14 10.26 2.66
CA HIS A 141 8.69 10.33 2.44
C HIS A 141 8.24 11.39 1.41
N GLY A 142 9.15 12.22 0.91
CA GLY A 142 8.85 13.36 0.03
C GLY A 142 8.67 14.67 0.80
N SER A 143 8.88 15.80 0.11
CA SER A 143 8.78 17.17 0.67
C SER A 143 7.44 17.48 1.32
N ASP A 144 6.36 16.91 0.79
CA ASP A 144 5.00 17.31 1.16
C ASP A 144 4.48 16.49 2.35
N TYR A 145 5.23 15.48 2.81
CA TYR A 145 4.74 14.49 3.76
C TYR A 145 4.24 15.09 5.08
N LEU A 146 4.99 16.03 5.68
CA LEU A 146 4.59 16.65 6.95
C LEU A 146 3.48 17.69 6.80
N VAL A 147 3.33 18.27 5.61
CA VAL A 147 2.34 19.32 5.33
C VAL A 147 1.08 18.78 4.67
N LYS A 148 1.08 17.52 4.23
CA LYS A 148 -0.04 16.84 3.56
C LYS A 148 -1.38 16.97 4.31
N TYR A 149 -1.34 17.02 5.65
CA TYR A 149 -2.51 17.16 6.50
C TYR A 149 -2.53 18.51 7.26
N PHE A 150 -1.80 19.51 6.78
CA PHE A 150 -1.69 20.80 7.45
C PHE A 150 -3.02 21.58 7.37
N PRO A 151 -3.70 21.85 8.49
CA PRO A 151 -5.07 22.34 8.50
C PRO A 151 -5.25 23.78 7.97
N PHE A 152 -4.16 24.53 7.80
CA PHE A 152 -4.17 25.95 7.44
C PHE A 152 -3.44 26.28 6.13
N GLY A 153 -2.95 25.27 5.40
CA GLY A 153 -2.19 25.46 4.16
C GLY A 153 -2.58 24.40 3.15
N LYS A 154 -3.84 24.44 2.71
CA LYS A 154 -4.29 23.70 1.55
C LYS A 154 -3.51 24.23 0.34
N GLU A 155 -2.42 23.58 -0.03
CA GLU A 155 -2.18 23.45 -1.47
C GLU A 155 -3.40 22.69 -2.00
N GLU A 156 -4.20 23.39 -2.78
CA GLU A 156 -5.22 22.75 -3.61
C GLU A 156 -4.47 21.76 -4.51
N LYS A 157 -4.37 20.49 -4.08
CA LYS A 157 -4.37 19.42 -5.07
C LYS A 157 -5.57 19.74 -5.94
N THR A 158 -5.34 19.93 -7.23
CA THR A 158 -6.41 20.00 -8.22
C THR A 158 -7.26 18.76 -7.99
N GLU A 159 -8.37 18.90 -7.25
CA GLU A 159 -9.31 17.81 -7.07
C GLU A 159 -9.77 17.52 -8.49
N LEU A 160 -9.32 16.37 -9.01
CA LEU A 160 -9.72 15.92 -10.33
C LEU A 160 -11.25 15.95 -10.34
N VAL A 161 -11.80 16.74 -11.25
CA VAL A 161 -13.25 16.95 -11.32
C VAL A 161 -13.89 15.57 -11.43
N ALA A 162 -14.70 15.21 -10.43
CA ALA A 162 -15.37 13.92 -10.41
C ALA A 162 -16.13 13.73 -11.72
N VAL A 163 -15.72 12.72 -12.48
CA VAL A 163 -16.28 12.46 -13.79
C VAL A 163 -17.64 11.81 -13.60
N THR A 164 -18.66 12.26 -14.35
CA THR A 164 -20.03 11.70 -14.28
C THR A 164 -20.32 10.66 -15.36
N LYS A 165 -19.44 10.55 -16.36
CA LYS A 165 -19.53 9.59 -17.48
C LYS A 165 -18.15 9.06 -17.80
N LEU A 166 -18.06 7.79 -18.20
CA LEU A 166 -16.77 7.17 -18.49
C LEU A 166 -16.02 7.90 -19.61
N GLU A 167 -16.76 8.34 -20.62
CA GLU A 167 -16.30 9.04 -21.82
C GLU A 167 -15.44 10.28 -21.50
N ASP A 168 -15.84 11.01 -20.45
CA ASP A 168 -15.23 12.28 -20.04
C ASP A 168 -13.96 12.06 -19.21
N ALA A 169 -13.66 10.82 -18.81
CA ALA A 169 -12.51 10.52 -17.98
C ALA A 169 -11.23 10.60 -18.80
N GLN A 170 -10.26 11.39 -18.34
CA GLN A 170 -8.88 11.31 -18.82
C GLN A 170 -8.25 9.98 -18.39
N VAL A 171 -7.71 9.24 -19.36
CA VAL A 171 -7.08 7.93 -19.14
C VAL A 171 -5.94 8.06 -18.14
N PHE A 172 -5.07 9.06 -18.30
CA PHE A 172 -3.95 9.22 -17.37
C PHE A 172 -4.42 9.68 -16.00
N ASN A 173 -5.01 10.87 -15.89
CA ASN A 173 -5.29 11.48 -14.59
C ASN A 173 -6.27 10.66 -13.73
N HIS A 174 -7.28 10.03 -14.34
CA HIS A 174 -8.32 9.35 -13.57
C HIS A 174 -8.09 7.84 -13.41
N LEU A 175 -7.36 7.19 -14.33
CA LEU A 175 -7.15 5.73 -14.28
C LEU A 175 -5.71 5.37 -13.92
N VAL A 176 -4.72 5.93 -14.61
CA VAL A 176 -3.29 5.57 -14.42
C VAL A 176 -2.66 6.26 -13.22
N GLY A 177 -2.88 7.57 -13.07
CA GLY A 177 -2.27 8.41 -12.02
C GLY A 177 -2.46 7.83 -10.62
N PRO A 178 -3.69 7.43 -10.21
CA PRO A 178 -3.92 6.81 -8.91
C PRO A 178 -3.12 5.52 -8.68
N ILE A 179 -2.90 4.71 -9.74
CA ILE A 179 -2.08 3.49 -9.65
C ILE A 179 -0.62 3.87 -9.39
N LEU A 180 -0.08 4.81 -10.18
CA LEU A 180 1.32 5.26 -10.04
C LEU A 180 1.58 5.90 -8.67
N ASP A 181 0.66 6.72 -8.19
CA ASP A 181 0.74 7.36 -6.88
C ASP A 181 0.77 6.34 -5.74
N ASN A 182 -0.10 5.33 -5.81
CA ASN A 182 -0.24 4.34 -4.74
C ASN A 182 0.85 3.27 -4.76
N LYS A 183 1.31 2.86 -5.95
CA LYS A 183 2.20 1.70 -6.11
C LYS A 183 3.66 2.09 -6.34
N CYS A 184 3.92 3.25 -6.94
CA CYS A 184 5.24 3.62 -7.45
C CYS A 184 5.84 4.86 -6.76
N ALA A 185 5.03 5.88 -6.46
CA ALA A 185 5.53 7.18 -6.01
C ALA A 185 6.26 7.16 -4.65
N SER A 186 6.07 6.13 -3.82
CA SER A 186 6.81 5.99 -2.54
C SER A 186 8.34 5.86 -2.72
N CYS A 187 8.79 5.41 -3.90
CA CYS A 187 10.20 5.21 -4.23
C CYS A 187 10.66 5.93 -5.50
N HIS A 188 9.73 6.45 -6.29
CA HIS A 188 9.95 7.14 -7.56
C HIS A 188 9.23 8.51 -7.56
N ASN A 189 9.68 9.42 -6.69
CA ASN A 189 9.14 10.78 -6.56
C ASN A 189 10.22 11.82 -6.82
N GLU A 190 9.96 13.10 -6.53
CA GLU A 190 10.94 14.16 -6.72
C GLU A 190 12.13 14.01 -5.76
N SER A 191 11.92 13.65 -4.49
CA SER A 191 12.99 13.58 -3.49
C SER A 191 13.79 12.27 -3.51
N LYS A 192 13.11 11.16 -3.85
CA LYS A 192 13.67 9.80 -3.90
C LYS A 192 13.44 9.22 -5.28
N LYS A 193 14.53 9.11 -6.05
CA LYS A 193 14.54 8.67 -7.46
C LYS A 193 15.29 7.36 -7.60
N LYS A 194 14.74 6.27 -7.05
CA LYS A 194 15.34 4.94 -7.25
C LYS A 194 15.46 4.62 -8.73
N GLY A 195 16.63 4.16 -9.15
CA GLY A 195 16.92 3.92 -10.57
C GLY A 195 16.81 5.19 -11.43
N SER A 196 17.00 6.38 -10.86
CA SER A 196 16.89 7.69 -11.51
C SER A 196 15.52 7.98 -12.14
N LEU A 197 14.46 7.34 -11.65
CA LEU A 197 13.09 7.48 -12.16
C LEU A 197 12.20 8.27 -11.18
N SER A 198 11.32 9.12 -11.74
CA SER A 198 10.32 9.88 -10.98
C SER A 198 8.98 9.91 -11.72
N PHE A 199 7.88 9.76 -10.98
CA PHE A 199 6.50 9.89 -11.46
C PHE A 199 5.85 11.23 -11.06
N HIS A 200 6.63 12.21 -10.59
CA HIS A 200 6.10 13.49 -10.12
C HIS A 200 5.36 14.27 -11.23
N ASP A 201 5.88 14.23 -12.45
CA ASP A 201 5.30 14.94 -13.60
C ASP A 201 5.50 14.17 -14.91
N SER A 202 4.75 14.55 -15.95
CA SER A 202 4.78 13.89 -17.26
C SER A 202 6.14 14.01 -17.96
N ILE A 203 6.89 15.09 -17.73
CA ILE A 203 8.23 15.29 -18.30
C ILE A 203 9.20 14.28 -17.69
N ALA A 204 9.14 14.07 -16.38
CA ALA A 204 9.95 13.10 -15.64
C ALA A 204 9.63 11.66 -16.07
N ILE A 205 8.34 11.33 -16.25
CA ILE A 205 7.89 10.02 -16.75
C ILE A 205 8.46 9.74 -18.14
N LEU A 206 8.38 10.72 -19.06
CA LEU A 206 8.90 10.59 -20.42
C LEU A 206 10.43 10.53 -20.49
N LYS A 207 11.12 11.19 -19.55
CA LYS A 207 12.59 11.12 -19.42
C LYS A 207 13.06 9.70 -19.09
N GLY A 208 12.28 8.96 -18.30
CA GLY A 208 12.59 7.59 -17.89
C GLY A 208 13.68 7.52 -16.82
N GLY A 209 14.23 6.32 -16.62
CA GLY A 209 15.21 6.04 -15.57
C GLY A 209 16.60 5.70 -16.11
N LYS A 210 17.45 5.16 -15.24
CA LYS A 210 18.82 4.70 -15.53
C LYS A 210 18.89 3.70 -16.70
N ASN A 211 17.85 2.88 -16.86
CA ASN A 211 17.75 1.87 -17.91
C ASN A 211 17.03 2.40 -19.17
N GLY A 212 16.86 3.72 -19.29
CA GLY A 212 16.23 4.37 -20.44
C GLY A 212 14.73 4.60 -20.25
N LYS A 213 14.01 4.59 -21.38
CA LYS A 213 12.57 4.88 -21.40
C LYS A 213 11.78 3.78 -20.68
N ILE A 214 10.88 4.21 -19.80
CA ILE A 214 10.00 3.28 -19.07
C ILE A 214 8.73 2.90 -19.85
N LEU A 215 8.40 3.72 -20.85
CA LEU A 215 7.20 3.63 -21.68
C LEU A 215 7.62 3.73 -23.15
N ILE A 216 7.13 2.82 -23.98
CA ILE A 216 7.22 2.86 -25.43
C ILE A 216 5.79 3.02 -25.95
N SER A 217 5.48 4.21 -26.47
CA SER A 217 4.14 4.55 -26.97
C SER A 217 3.63 3.50 -27.96
N GLY A 218 2.50 2.88 -27.64
CA GLY A 218 1.85 1.86 -28.46
C GLY A 218 2.46 0.46 -28.36
N ASN A 219 3.37 0.21 -27.42
CA ASN A 219 3.99 -1.09 -27.21
C ASN A 219 4.28 -1.33 -25.72
N ALA A 220 3.26 -1.82 -25.01
CA ALA A 220 3.33 -2.16 -23.60
C ALA A 220 4.27 -3.34 -23.33
N SER A 221 4.28 -4.37 -24.19
CA SER A 221 5.13 -5.55 -23.99
C SER A 221 6.63 -5.23 -24.03
N GLU A 222 7.04 -4.22 -24.81
CA GLU A 222 8.42 -3.73 -24.82
C GLU A 222 8.71 -2.64 -23.79
N SER A 223 7.68 -2.10 -23.12
CA SER A 223 7.84 -1.06 -22.11
C SER A 223 8.41 -1.63 -20.81
N GLU A 224 9.53 -1.05 -20.35
CA GLU A 224 10.26 -1.51 -19.16
C GLU A 224 9.38 -1.54 -17.89
N MET A 225 8.46 -0.59 -17.76
CA MET A 225 7.52 -0.57 -16.63
C MET A 225 6.66 -1.84 -16.57
N ILE A 226 6.13 -2.28 -17.72
CA ILE A 226 5.28 -3.47 -17.81
C ILE A 226 6.10 -4.74 -17.60
N LYS A 227 7.29 -4.81 -18.19
CA LYS A 227 8.21 -5.95 -17.98
C LYS A 227 8.47 -6.18 -16.50
N ARG A 228 8.76 -5.12 -15.73
CA ARG A 228 9.09 -5.25 -14.29
C ARG A 228 7.94 -5.65 -13.40
N VAL A 229 6.72 -5.18 -13.69
CA VAL A 229 5.53 -5.58 -12.89
C VAL A 229 5.06 -7.00 -13.19
N LEU A 230 5.50 -7.59 -14.31
CA LEU A 230 5.20 -8.97 -14.71
C LEU A 230 6.27 -9.98 -14.27
N LEU A 231 7.40 -9.53 -13.71
CA LEU A 231 8.42 -10.44 -13.18
C LEU A 231 7.88 -11.22 -11.98
N GLU A 232 8.55 -12.32 -11.63
CA GLU A 232 8.22 -13.05 -10.40
C GLU A 232 8.46 -12.15 -9.17
N PRO A 233 7.60 -12.18 -8.13
CA PRO A 233 7.69 -11.26 -7.00
C PRO A 233 9.03 -11.25 -6.24
N HIS A 234 9.80 -12.34 -6.34
CA HIS A 234 11.10 -12.50 -5.68
C HIS A 234 12.29 -12.13 -6.59
N HIS A 235 12.05 -11.66 -7.80
CA HIS A 235 13.10 -11.20 -8.71
C HIS A 235 13.59 -9.82 -8.28
N ASP A 236 14.91 -9.57 -8.34
CA ASP A 236 15.51 -8.30 -7.86
C ASP A 236 14.99 -7.05 -8.60
N ASP A 237 14.68 -7.20 -9.89
CA ASP A 237 14.09 -6.14 -10.73
C ASP A 237 12.55 -6.06 -10.67
N PHE A 238 11.89 -6.93 -9.90
CA PHE A 238 10.44 -6.89 -9.73
C PHE A 238 10.03 -5.57 -9.07
N MET A 239 8.98 -4.96 -9.62
CA MET A 239 8.43 -3.72 -9.08
C MET A 239 6.93 -3.89 -8.83
N PRO A 240 6.43 -3.49 -7.65
CA PRO A 240 7.17 -2.88 -6.54
C PRO A 240 8.01 -3.89 -5.73
N PRO A 241 9.12 -3.46 -5.08
CA PRO A 241 9.96 -4.38 -4.30
C PRO A 241 9.21 -5.01 -3.12
N GLU A 242 9.57 -6.26 -2.81
CA GLU A 242 8.96 -7.03 -1.73
C GLU A 242 8.95 -6.26 -0.40
N GLY A 243 7.78 -6.25 0.27
CA GLY A 243 7.60 -5.61 1.58
C GLY A 243 7.51 -4.07 1.57
N LYS A 244 7.48 -3.41 0.40
CA LYS A 244 7.28 -1.95 0.30
C LYS A 244 5.85 -1.55 -0.02
N THR A 245 5.35 -2.00 -1.16
CA THR A 245 3.97 -1.77 -1.62
C THR A 245 3.44 -3.08 -2.17
N PRO A 246 2.14 -3.39 -2.00
CA PRO A 246 1.56 -4.59 -2.58
C PRO A 246 1.78 -4.63 -4.10
N PRO A 247 1.99 -5.81 -4.70
CA PRO A 247 1.99 -5.99 -6.15
C PRO A 247 0.76 -5.36 -6.81
N LEU A 248 0.90 -5.04 -8.10
CA LEU A 248 -0.23 -4.59 -8.90
C LEU A 248 -1.19 -5.75 -9.13
N THR A 249 -2.50 -5.46 -9.16
CA THR A 249 -3.50 -6.45 -9.60
C THR A 249 -3.50 -6.57 -11.12
N GLU A 250 -4.11 -7.64 -11.64
CA GLU A 250 -4.27 -7.83 -13.08
C GLU A 250 -5.05 -6.68 -13.72
N GLU A 251 -6.05 -6.14 -13.02
CA GLU A 251 -6.83 -4.98 -13.48
C GLU A 251 -5.99 -3.70 -13.53
N GLU A 252 -5.13 -3.47 -12.52
CA GLU A 252 -4.21 -2.32 -12.51
C GLU A 252 -3.20 -2.43 -13.67
N ILE A 253 -2.65 -3.61 -13.92
CA ILE A 253 -1.73 -3.87 -15.04
C ILE A 253 -2.45 -3.68 -16.39
N ALA A 254 -3.72 -4.10 -16.50
CA ALA A 254 -4.52 -3.92 -17.71
C ALA A 254 -4.75 -2.43 -18.02
N ILE A 255 -5.01 -1.59 -17.02
CA ILE A 255 -5.13 -0.13 -17.20
C ILE A 255 -3.82 0.51 -17.63
N LEU A 256 -2.69 0.11 -17.04
CA LEU A 256 -1.37 0.61 -17.46
C LEU A 256 -1.06 0.20 -18.90
N THR A 257 -1.38 -1.05 -19.27
CA THR A 257 -1.20 -1.58 -20.62
C THR A 257 -2.08 -0.83 -21.61
N TYR A 258 -3.36 -0.63 -21.30
CA TYR A 258 -4.31 0.14 -22.09
C TYR A 258 -3.84 1.58 -22.33
N TRP A 259 -3.30 2.25 -21.32
CA TRP A 259 -2.76 3.59 -21.49
C TRP A 259 -1.58 3.62 -22.47
N ILE A 260 -0.69 2.63 -22.41
CA ILE A 260 0.47 2.56 -23.30
C ILE A 260 0.05 2.19 -24.72
N ASP A 261 -0.77 1.15 -24.87
CA ASP A 261 -1.10 0.56 -26.17
C ASP A 261 -2.17 1.35 -26.92
N ASN A 262 -3.28 1.68 -26.26
CA ASN A 262 -4.42 2.32 -26.90
C ASN A 262 -4.30 3.85 -26.83
N ALA A 263 -4.04 4.39 -25.63
CA ALA A 263 -3.88 5.84 -25.45
C ALA A 263 -2.49 6.35 -25.87
N LYS A 264 -1.59 5.47 -26.33
CA LYS A 264 -0.24 5.81 -26.83
C LYS A 264 0.62 6.56 -25.80
N GLY A 265 0.41 6.29 -24.51
CA GLY A 265 1.09 6.99 -23.41
C GLY A 265 0.74 8.48 -23.33
N ASN A 266 -0.38 8.90 -23.93
CA ASN A 266 -0.82 10.29 -23.92
C ASN A 266 -1.43 10.65 -22.56
N PHE A 267 -0.97 11.77 -21.99
CA PHE A 267 -1.42 12.27 -20.68
C PHE A 267 -2.78 13.00 -20.76
N ASP A 268 -3.15 13.49 -21.94
CA ASP A 268 -4.36 14.28 -22.18
C ASP A 268 -5.49 13.47 -22.82
N ALA A 269 -5.24 12.20 -23.16
CA ALA A 269 -6.24 11.33 -23.80
C ALA A 269 -7.43 11.07 -22.87
N THR A 270 -8.63 11.15 -23.42
CA THR A 270 -9.89 10.76 -22.75
C THR A 270 -10.36 9.41 -23.25
N VAL A 271 -11.18 8.72 -22.46
CA VAL A 271 -11.78 7.44 -22.85
C VAL A 271 -12.62 7.59 -24.13
N ALA A 272 -13.31 8.73 -24.33
CA ALA A 272 -14.07 8.98 -25.56
C ALA A 272 -13.21 8.99 -26.83
N ASN A 273 -11.94 9.38 -26.72
CA ASN A 273 -11.04 9.58 -27.85
C ASN A 273 -10.08 8.40 -28.08
N VAL A 274 -10.21 7.34 -27.28
CA VAL A 274 -9.37 6.16 -27.35
C VAL A 274 -10.25 4.94 -27.55
N GLU A 275 -9.86 4.07 -28.48
CA GLU A 275 -10.55 2.78 -28.66
C GLU A 275 -10.41 1.97 -27.37
N THR A 276 -11.52 1.80 -26.66
CA THR A 276 -11.57 1.22 -25.32
C THR A 276 -12.29 -0.13 -25.38
N PRO A 277 -11.58 -1.24 -25.14
CA PRO A 277 -12.18 -2.56 -25.00
C PRO A 277 -13.24 -2.63 -23.88
N GLU A 278 -14.18 -3.58 -23.97
CA GLU A 278 -15.28 -3.72 -22.99
C GLU A 278 -14.78 -4.05 -21.57
N ASP A 279 -13.75 -4.90 -21.47
CA ASP A 279 -13.08 -5.25 -20.23
C ASP A 279 -12.43 -4.02 -19.56
N ILE A 280 -11.71 -3.20 -20.34
CA ILE A 280 -11.13 -1.94 -19.87
C ILE A 280 -12.21 -0.96 -19.44
N SER A 281 -13.31 -0.87 -20.19
CA SER A 281 -14.43 0.02 -19.86
C SER A 281 -15.08 -0.38 -18.54
N GLY A 282 -15.20 -1.68 -18.25
CA GLY A 282 -15.69 -2.21 -16.99
C GLY A 282 -14.76 -1.89 -15.81
N ILE A 283 -13.45 -2.11 -15.98
CA ILE A 283 -12.45 -1.79 -14.97
C ILE A 283 -12.45 -0.27 -14.68
N ALA A 284 -12.42 0.56 -15.72
CA ALA A 284 -12.39 2.00 -15.60
C ALA A 284 -13.68 2.56 -14.93
N SER A 285 -14.86 2.04 -15.29
CA SER A 285 -16.11 2.44 -14.63
C SER A 285 -16.11 2.09 -13.15
N THR A 286 -15.56 0.92 -12.79
CA THR A 286 -15.41 0.48 -11.41
C THR A 286 -14.46 1.36 -10.62
N MET A 287 -13.29 1.69 -11.19
CA MET A 287 -12.30 2.58 -10.58
C MET A 287 -12.84 3.99 -10.33
N LEU A 288 -13.71 4.48 -11.22
CA LEU A 288 -14.29 5.82 -11.14
C LEU A 288 -15.59 5.89 -10.33
N GLY A 289 -16.08 4.77 -9.81
CA GLY A 289 -17.38 4.72 -9.14
C GLY A 289 -18.55 5.10 -10.05
N LEU A 290 -18.38 4.97 -11.36
CA LEU A 290 -19.40 5.29 -12.36
C LEU A 290 -20.33 4.09 -12.50
N SER A 291 -21.58 4.24 -12.06
CA SER A 291 -22.62 3.25 -12.29
C SER A 291 -23.06 3.29 -13.76
N SER A 292 -22.34 2.59 -14.63
CA SER A 292 -22.77 2.42 -16.01
C SER A 292 -23.96 1.46 -16.08
N SER A 293 -25.17 2.04 -16.19
CA SER A 293 -26.16 1.45 -17.08
C SER A 293 -25.52 1.36 -18.47
N VAL A 294 -25.64 0.22 -19.15
CA VAL A 294 -25.06 -0.11 -20.47
C VAL A 294 -23.70 -0.83 -20.42
N VAL A 295 -23.68 -2.07 -19.94
CA VAL A 295 -22.99 -3.20 -20.59
C VAL A 295 -23.88 -4.44 -20.41
N LYS A 296 -24.32 -5.08 -21.51
CA LYS A 296 -24.92 -6.41 -21.42
C LYS A 296 -23.78 -7.39 -21.17
N GLY A 297 -23.65 -7.88 -19.94
CA GLY A 297 -22.70 -8.95 -19.59
C GLY A 297 -21.65 -8.61 -18.52
N ALA A 298 -21.61 -7.37 -18.00
CA ALA A 298 -20.75 -6.89 -16.90
C ALA A 298 -21.44 -5.71 -16.21
N ASP A 299 -21.49 -5.49 -14.91
CA ASP A 299 -21.27 -6.25 -13.67
C ASP A 299 -22.14 -5.55 -12.62
N ILE A 300 -22.48 -6.24 -11.54
CA ILE A 300 -23.36 -5.69 -10.50
C ILE A 300 -22.69 -4.47 -9.87
N ALA A 301 -23.38 -3.32 -9.89
CA ALA A 301 -22.83 -2.07 -9.38
C ALA A 301 -22.34 -2.24 -7.94
N LEU A 302 -21.16 -1.69 -7.64
CA LEU A 302 -20.62 -1.72 -6.29
C LEU A 302 -21.56 -0.97 -5.34
N PRO A 303 -21.87 -1.53 -4.17
CA PRO A 303 -22.76 -0.90 -3.21
C PRO A 303 -22.06 0.28 -2.54
N THR A 304 -22.80 1.34 -2.22
CA THR A 304 -22.35 2.36 -1.27
C THR A 304 -22.61 1.87 0.13
N VAL A 305 -21.56 1.74 0.94
CA VAL A 305 -21.63 1.19 2.30
C VAL A 305 -20.96 2.11 3.30
N SER A 306 -21.27 1.92 4.58
CA SER A 306 -20.56 2.61 5.66
C SER A 306 -19.13 2.09 5.79
N VAL A 307 -18.19 3.00 6.07
CA VAL A 307 -16.78 2.66 6.33
C VAL A 307 -16.66 1.67 7.49
N VAL A 308 -15.79 0.67 7.33
CA VAL A 308 -15.45 -0.28 8.39
C VAL A 308 -14.47 0.36 9.36
N THR A 309 -14.76 0.29 10.67
CA THR A 309 -13.87 0.88 11.68
C THR A 309 -12.58 0.07 11.83
N ALA A 310 -11.48 0.74 12.18
CA ALA A 310 -10.20 0.07 12.44
C ALA A 310 -10.31 -1.07 13.48
N ASN A 311 -11.19 -0.93 14.49
CA ASN A 311 -11.42 -1.98 15.47
C ASN A 311 -12.06 -3.23 14.87
N GLN A 312 -13.03 -3.07 13.96
CA GLN A 312 -13.64 -4.21 13.26
C GLN A 312 -12.62 -4.95 12.39
N ILE A 313 -11.74 -4.21 11.70
CA ILE A 313 -10.66 -4.81 10.89
C ILE A 313 -9.73 -5.63 11.80
N VAL A 314 -9.23 -5.02 12.88
CA VAL A 314 -8.32 -5.69 13.82
C VAL A 314 -8.97 -6.92 14.47
N ASP A 315 -10.27 -6.88 14.76
CA ASP A 315 -10.97 -8.03 15.33
C ASP A 315 -11.13 -9.18 14.32
N LEU A 316 -11.29 -8.89 13.03
CA LEU A 316 -11.29 -9.91 11.97
C LEU A 316 -9.89 -10.47 11.71
N GLU A 317 -8.86 -9.63 11.75
CA GLU A 317 -7.46 -10.06 11.61
C GLU A 317 -7.04 -11.03 12.72
N LYS A 318 -7.50 -10.81 13.97
CA LYS A 318 -7.28 -11.76 15.07
C LYS A 318 -7.89 -13.13 14.81
N GLU A 319 -8.94 -13.20 14.01
CA GLU A 319 -9.58 -14.45 13.61
C GLU A 319 -8.88 -15.13 12.42
N GLY A 320 -7.82 -14.52 11.87
CA GLY A 320 -7.03 -15.04 10.76
C GLY A 320 -7.49 -14.55 9.39
N PHE A 321 -8.43 -13.59 9.33
CA PHE A 321 -8.81 -12.98 8.07
C PHE A 321 -7.81 -11.91 7.65
N THR A 322 -7.49 -11.84 6.37
CA THR A 322 -6.82 -10.70 5.75
C THR A 322 -7.86 -9.90 5.00
N LEU A 323 -7.90 -8.59 5.22
CA LEU A 323 -8.79 -7.67 4.54
C LEU A 323 -7.98 -6.81 3.58
N ARG A 324 -8.40 -6.76 2.32
CA ARG A 324 -7.85 -5.87 1.31
C ARG A 324 -8.97 -4.99 0.79
N GLU A 325 -8.84 -3.68 0.99
CA GLU A 325 -9.80 -2.75 0.40
C GLU A 325 -9.66 -2.78 -1.13
N LEU A 326 -10.78 -2.99 -1.82
CA LEU A 326 -10.81 -3.13 -3.28
C LEU A 326 -10.80 -1.78 -3.99
N VAL A 327 -11.46 -0.80 -3.37
CA VAL A 327 -11.52 0.59 -3.84
C VAL A 327 -11.21 1.48 -2.66
N PHE A 328 -10.21 2.35 -2.81
CA PHE A 328 -9.74 3.22 -1.74
C PHE A 328 -10.89 4.04 -1.13
N ASP A 329 -11.00 4.02 0.20
CA ASP A 329 -11.99 4.77 0.98
C ASP A 329 -13.46 4.46 0.63
N SER A 330 -13.70 3.29 0.02
CA SER A 330 -15.06 2.80 -0.28
C SER A 330 -15.64 1.97 0.85
N GLY A 331 -14.79 1.45 1.75
CA GLY A 331 -15.18 0.46 2.74
C GLY A 331 -15.58 -0.88 2.11
N LEU A 332 -15.16 -1.17 0.86
CA LEU A 332 -15.41 -2.43 0.17
C LEU A 332 -14.18 -3.31 0.20
N TYR A 333 -14.33 -4.54 0.66
CA TYR A 333 -13.21 -5.42 0.94
C TYR A 333 -13.29 -6.74 0.16
N GLU A 334 -12.12 -7.19 -0.25
CA GLU A 334 -11.82 -8.60 -0.33
C GLU A 334 -11.43 -9.09 1.04
N VAL A 335 -12.02 -10.21 1.44
CA VAL A 335 -11.71 -10.89 2.69
C VAL A 335 -11.20 -12.29 2.36
N VAL A 336 -10.04 -12.63 2.90
CA VAL A 336 -9.38 -13.91 2.69
C VAL A 336 -9.13 -14.57 4.04
N LEU A 337 -9.65 -15.79 4.21
CA LEU A 337 -9.16 -16.69 5.26
C LEU A 337 -8.07 -17.56 4.64
N ALA A 338 -6.85 -17.47 5.16
CA ALA A 338 -5.72 -18.23 4.63
C ALA A 338 -6.04 -19.74 4.61
N PRO A 339 -5.65 -20.50 3.57
CA PRO A 339 -5.87 -21.93 3.52
C PRO A 339 -5.29 -22.65 4.74
N ASN A 340 -5.94 -23.72 5.18
CA ASN A 340 -5.52 -24.54 6.33
C ASN A 340 -5.45 -23.78 7.67
N THR A 341 -6.17 -22.67 7.81
CA THR A 341 -6.29 -21.96 9.10
C THR A 341 -7.14 -22.78 10.09
N VAL A 342 -8.16 -23.49 9.59
CA VAL A 342 -9.01 -24.36 10.41
C VAL A 342 -8.49 -25.80 10.38
N VAL A 343 -8.35 -26.38 11.57
CA VAL A 343 -7.87 -27.76 11.74
C VAL A 343 -8.83 -28.74 11.09
N LYS A 344 -8.29 -29.75 10.39
CA LYS A 344 -9.06 -30.82 9.75
C LYS A 344 -10.03 -31.48 10.73
N GLY A 345 -11.32 -31.50 10.38
CA GLY A 345 -12.39 -32.05 11.22
C GLY A 345 -13.04 -31.07 12.21
N ASP A 346 -12.59 -29.82 12.29
CA ASP A 346 -13.16 -28.79 13.17
C ASP A 346 -13.98 -27.75 12.39
N GLY A 347 -15.03 -28.20 11.71
CA GLY A 347 -15.95 -27.32 10.98
C GLY A 347 -16.68 -26.30 11.88
N GLN A 348 -16.77 -26.56 13.18
CA GLN A 348 -17.38 -25.63 14.14
C GLN A 348 -16.50 -24.40 14.39
N ALA A 349 -15.17 -24.56 14.42
CA ALA A 349 -14.24 -23.44 14.49
C ALA A 349 -14.36 -22.54 13.25
N ALA A 350 -14.53 -23.13 12.06
CA ALA A 350 -14.78 -22.36 10.85
C ALA A 350 -16.07 -21.52 10.96
N LEU A 351 -17.17 -22.14 11.39
CA LEU A 351 -18.46 -21.46 11.56
C LEU A 351 -18.35 -20.25 12.50
N LYS A 352 -17.71 -20.42 13.66
CA LYS A 352 -17.51 -19.33 14.63
C LYS A 352 -16.70 -18.16 14.06
N LYS A 353 -15.71 -18.44 13.22
CA LYS A 353 -14.93 -17.40 12.53
C LYS A 353 -15.80 -16.65 11.53
N LEU A 354 -16.60 -17.36 10.74
CA LEU A 354 -17.49 -16.74 9.75
C LEU A 354 -18.57 -15.87 10.38
N GLU A 355 -19.08 -16.20 11.57
CA GLU A 355 -20.03 -15.34 12.30
C GLU A 355 -19.49 -13.92 12.51
N LYS A 356 -18.17 -13.74 12.62
CA LYS A 356 -17.54 -12.42 12.76
C LYS A 356 -17.64 -11.57 11.50
N LEU A 357 -17.71 -12.19 10.32
CA LEU A 357 -17.91 -11.48 9.05
C LEU A 357 -19.24 -10.73 9.00
N LEU A 358 -20.23 -11.15 9.79
CA LEU A 358 -21.53 -10.46 9.85
C LEU A 358 -21.41 -9.01 10.35
N THR A 359 -20.34 -8.68 11.07
CA THR A 359 -20.07 -7.32 11.54
C THR A 359 -19.76 -6.34 10.41
N ILE A 360 -19.38 -6.84 9.23
CA ILE A 360 -19.06 -6.07 8.03
C ILE A 360 -19.80 -6.63 6.80
N LYS A 361 -20.97 -7.24 6.99
CA LYS A 361 -21.67 -8.02 5.95
C LYS A 361 -21.93 -7.27 4.65
N GLU A 362 -22.16 -5.97 4.73
CA GLU A 362 -22.41 -5.12 3.57
C GLU A 362 -21.12 -4.82 2.80
N ASN A 363 -19.97 -4.90 3.46
CA ASN A 363 -18.68 -4.44 2.98
C ASN A 363 -17.88 -5.51 2.23
N ILE A 364 -18.33 -6.77 2.21
CA ILE A 364 -17.58 -7.89 1.61
C ILE A 364 -18.03 -8.09 0.16
N ILE A 365 -17.13 -7.84 -0.78
CA ILE A 365 -17.38 -8.01 -2.22
C ILE A 365 -16.72 -9.29 -2.72
N TRP A 366 -15.47 -9.55 -2.33
CA TRP A 366 -14.78 -10.80 -2.67
C TRP A 366 -14.49 -11.59 -1.39
N LEU A 367 -14.78 -12.88 -1.40
CA LEU A 367 -14.58 -13.74 -0.24
C LEU A 367 -13.85 -15.02 -0.64
N SER A 368 -12.69 -15.26 -0.04
CA SER A 368 -11.93 -16.50 -0.22
C SER A 368 -11.83 -17.26 1.09
N LEU A 369 -12.32 -18.50 1.07
CA LEU A 369 -12.36 -19.41 2.22
C LEU A 369 -11.82 -20.80 1.84
N GLU A 370 -10.82 -20.83 0.95
CA GLU A 370 -10.24 -22.09 0.45
C GLU A 370 -9.73 -22.98 1.60
N ASP A 371 -10.00 -24.28 1.52
CA ASP A 371 -9.37 -25.32 2.34
C ASP A 371 -9.40 -25.03 3.86
N ASN A 372 -10.59 -24.71 4.38
CA ASN A 372 -10.79 -24.31 5.78
C ASN A 372 -11.90 -25.14 6.46
N GLN A 373 -12.11 -26.37 5.99
CA GLN A 373 -13.05 -27.34 6.58
C GLN A 373 -14.49 -26.81 6.70
N LEU A 374 -14.91 -25.93 5.79
CA LEU A 374 -16.26 -25.41 5.78
C LEU A 374 -17.29 -26.53 5.61
N THR A 375 -18.37 -26.46 6.36
CA THR A 375 -19.52 -27.35 6.26
C THR A 375 -20.69 -26.64 5.60
N ASP A 376 -21.74 -27.37 5.22
CA ASP A 376 -22.96 -26.78 4.67
C ASP A 376 -23.59 -25.73 5.62
N GLU A 377 -23.42 -25.91 6.94
CA GLU A 377 -23.88 -24.94 7.96
C GLU A 377 -23.12 -23.62 7.88
N SER A 378 -21.83 -23.65 7.52
CA SER A 378 -21.01 -22.45 7.32
C SER A 378 -21.60 -21.54 6.23
N LEU A 379 -22.26 -22.12 5.22
CA LEU A 379 -22.82 -21.37 4.10
C LEU A 379 -24.12 -20.63 4.44
N LYS A 380 -24.77 -20.96 5.56
CA LYS A 380 -25.88 -20.14 6.10
C LYS A 380 -25.40 -18.76 6.51
N ILE A 381 -24.15 -18.64 6.96
CA ILE A 381 -23.54 -17.35 7.28
C ILE A 381 -23.12 -16.63 6.00
N VAL A 382 -22.47 -17.35 5.07
CA VAL A 382 -22.03 -16.77 3.79
C VAL A 382 -23.22 -16.25 2.97
N GLY A 383 -24.35 -16.96 2.97
CA GLY A 383 -25.58 -16.54 2.30
C GLY A 383 -26.20 -15.24 2.85
N GLN A 384 -25.74 -14.73 3.99
CA GLN A 384 -26.17 -13.45 4.58
C GLN A 384 -25.29 -12.26 4.19
N LEU A 385 -24.33 -12.44 3.27
CA LEU A 385 -23.39 -11.40 2.83
C LEU A 385 -23.85 -10.85 1.47
N PRO A 386 -24.74 -9.83 1.44
CA PRO A 386 -25.58 -9.51 0.27
C PRO A 386 -24.81 -9.04 -0.97
N ASN A 387 -23.58 -8.54 -0.77
CA ASN A 387 -22.81 -7.85 -1.81
C ASN A 387 -21.67 -8.69 -2.39
N ILE A 388 -21.56 -9.97 -2.01
CA ILE A 388 -20.53 -10.86 -2.55
C ILE A 388 -20.73 -11.04 -4.06
N GLN A 389 -19.66 -10.75 -4.81
CA GLN A 389 -19.56 -10.94 -6.25
C GLN A 389 -18.65 -12.11 -6.63
N LYS A 390 -17.52 -12.27 -5.93
CA LYS A 390 -16.59 -13.39 -6.14
C LYS A 390 -16.47 -14.22 -4.87
N LEU A 391 -16.80 -15.51 -4.96
CA LEU A 391 -16.76 -16.44 -3.83
C LEU A 391 -15.90 -17.66 -4.15
N LYS A 392 -14.84 -17.88 -3.37
CA LYS A 392 -13.96 -19.05 -3.47
C LYS A 392 -14.16 -19.98 -2.27
N LEU A 393 -14.68 -21.18 -2.52
CA LEU A 393 -14.99 -22.21 -1.51
C LEU A 393 -14.24 -23.51 -1.74
N ASN A 394 -13.26 -23.50 -2.63
CA ASN A 394 -12.59 -24.69 -3.10
C ASN A 394 -11.91 -25.49 -1.97
N LYS A 395 -11.83 -26.82 -2.16
CA LYS A 395 -11.27 -27.81 -1.22
C LYS A 395 -11.97 -27.88 0.14
N ASN A 396 -13.21 -27.41 0.26
CA ASN A 396 -14.03 -27.62 1.44
C ASN A 396 -14.98 -28.82 1.28
N PRO A 397 -15.35 -29.54 2.36
CA PRO A 397 -16.24 -30.69 2.31
C PRO A 397 -17.73 -30.30 2.15
N LEU A 398 -18.05 -29.52 1.12
CA LEU A 398 -19.39 -28.98 0.84
C LEU A 398 -20.22 -29.93 -0.02
N SER A 399 -21.50 -30.10 0.33
CA SER A 399 -22.48 -30.89 -0.43
C SER A 399 -23.43 -30.00 -1.25
N ASP A 400 -24.34 -30.63 -2.00
CA ASP A 400 -25.40 -29.92 -2.75
C ASP A 400 -26.27 -29.02 -1.85
N THR A 401 -26.38 -29.33 -0.55
CA THR A 401 -27.16 -28.53 0.41
C THR A 401 -26.56 -27.13 0.58
N ALA A 402 -25.23 -27.01 0.60
CA ALA A 402 -24.53 -25.73 0.76
C ALA A 402 -24.93 -24.71 -0.32
N ILE A 403 -25.19 -25.18 -1.54
CA ILE A 403 -25.51 -24.32 -2.69
C ILE A 403 -26.88 -23.67 -2.56
N THR A 404 -27.81 -24.30 -1.82
CA THR A 404 -29.15 -23.74 -1.60
C THR A 404 -29.10 -22.41 -0.85
N GLU A 405 -28.14 -22.25 0.07
CA GLU A 405 -27.95 -21.02 0.84
C GLU A 405 -27.40 -19.87 -0.03
N LEU A 406 -26.68 -20.20 -1.12
CA LEU A 406 -26.06 -19.21 -2.00
C LEU A 406 -27.05 -18.54 -2.97
N VAL A 407 -28.27 -19.07 -3.12
CA VAL A 407 -29.33 -18.47 -3.96
C VAL A 407 -29.74 -17.07 -3.50
N ASN A 408 -29.44 -16.73 -2.24
CA ASN A 408 -29.68 -15.41 -1.67
C ASN A 408 -28.66 -14.36 -2.14
N LEU A 409 -27.50 -14.77 -2.66
CA LEU A 409 -26.44 -13.87 -3.10
C LEU A 409 -26.75 -13.31 -4.49
N LYS A 410 -27.60 -12.28 -4.54
CA LYS A 410 -28.05 -11.64 -5.79
C LYS A 410 -26.95 -10.92 -6.56
N SER A 411 -25.81 -10.70 -5.91
CA SER A 411 -24.63 -10.04 -6.48
C SER A 411 -23.57 -11.03 -6.97
N LEU A 412 -23.75 -12.35 -6.77
CA LEU A 412 -22.71 -13.33 -7.04
C LEU A 412 -22.53 -13.57 -8.53
N THR A 413 -21.36 -13.22 -9.08
CA THR A 413 -21.01 -13.37 -10.51
C THR A 413 -20.01 -14.49 -10.77
N SER A 414 -19.16 -14.81 -9.79
CA SER A 414 -18.16 -15.88 -9.89
C SER A 414 -18.14 -16.76 -8.64
N LEU A 415 -18.27 -18.07 -8.84
CA LEU A 415 -18.28 -19.07 -7.77
C LEU A 415 -17.27 -20.18 -8.05
N ASN A 416 -16.33 -20.40 -7.13
CA ASN A 416 -15.37 -21.50 -7.24
C ASN A 416 -15.68 -22.62 -6.23
N LEU A 417 -16.05 -23.78 -6.76
CA LEU A 417 -16.38 -25.02 -6.05
C LEU A 417 -15.35 -26.13 -6.29
N TYR A 418 -14.16 -25.79 -6.80
CA TYR A 418 -13.12 -26.78 -7.12
C TYR A 418 -12.84 -27.72 -5.94
N GLY A 419 -12.82 -29.02 -6.20
CA GLY A 419 -12.48 -30.02 -5.18
C GLY A 419 -13.46 -30.12 -4.01
N THR A 420 -14.72 -29.68 -4.19
CA THR A 420 -15.82 -29.90 -3.22
C THR A 420 -16.59 -31.20 -3.54
N GLN A 421 -17.54 -31.59 -2.69
CA GLN A 421 -18.32 -32.83 -2.84
C GLN A 421 -19.66 -32.63 -3.56
N VAL A 422 -19.87 -31.48 -4.21
CA VAL A 422 -21.08 -31.18 -4.99
C VAL A 422 -21.26 -32.15 -6.16
N THR A 423 -22.52 -32.43 -6.49
CA THR A 423 -22.94 -33.33 -7.57
C THR A 423 -23.80 -32.58 -8.58
N SER A 424 -24.21 -33.24 -9.67
CA SER A 424 -25.05 -32.65 -10.70
C SER A 424 -26.41 -32.14 -10.20
N LYS A 425 -26.87 -32.60 -9.03
CA LYS A 425 -28.06 -32.04 -8.37
C LYS A 425 -27.93 -30.55 -8.05
N SER A 426 -26.72 -30.06 -7.78
CA SER A 426 -26.47 -28.65 -7.50
C SER A 426 -26.69 -27.76 -8.71
N LEU A 427 -26.51 -28.26 -9.94
CA LEU A 427 -26.56 -27.45 -11.16
C LEU A 427 -27.92 -26.75 -11.35
N GLN A 428 -29.04 -27.41 -11.04
CA GLN A 428 -30.38 -26.79 -11.07
C GLN A 428 -30.55 -25.65 -10.04
N THR A 429 -29.80 -25.71 -8.93
CA THR A 429 -29.81 -24.66 -7.91
C THR A 429 -28.88 -23.52 -8.30
N ILE A 430 -27.69 -23.83 -8.84
CA ILE A 430 -26.74 -22.86 -9.39
C ILE A 430 -27.41 -22.02 -10.48
N ALA A 431 -28.18 -22.68 -11.35
CA ALA A 431 -29.00 -22.06 -12.38
C ALA A 431 -30.02 -21.01 -11.87
N LYS A 432 -30.40 -21.04 -10.58
CA LYS A 432 -31.30 -20.04 -9.97
C LYS A 432 -30.56 -18.78 -9.51
N ILE A 433 -29.23 -18.80 -9.49
CA ILE A 433 -28.39 -17.65 -9.19
C ILE A 433 -28.22 -16.86 -10.48
N THR A 434 -29.24 -16.08 -10.84
CA THR A 434 -29.33 -15.39 -12.14
C THR A 434 -28.24 -14.36 -12.40
N SER A 435 -27.50 -13.95 -11.36
CA SER A 435 -26.34 -13.07 -11.47
C SER A 435 -25.05 -13.82 -11.83
N LEU A 436 -25.03 -15.13 -11.66
CA LEU A 436 -23.82 -15.94 -11.80
C LEU A 436 -23.44 -16.07 -13.26
N LYS A 437 -22.18 -15.80 -13.56
CA LYS A 437 -21.62 -15.88 -14.92
C LYS A 437 -20.66 -17.04 -15.06
N HIS A 438 -19.82 -17.28 -14.06
CA HIS A 438 -18.83 -18.34 -14.08
C HIS A 438 -18.94 -19.19 -12.83
N VAL A 439 -18.94 -20.51 -13.02
CA VAL A 439 -18.85 -21.47 -11.93
C VAL A 439 -17.79 -22.51 -12.21
N TYR A 440 -16.81 -22.61 -11.33
CA TYR A 440 -15.69 -23.55 -11.45
C TYR A 440 -16.00 -24.79 -10.64
N VAL A 441 -16.18 -25.92 -11.31
CA VAL A 441 -16.61 -27.20 -10.70
C VAL A 441 -15.59 -28.32 -10.95
N TRP A 442 -14.35 -27.98 -11.29
CA TRP A 442 -13.29 -28.97 -11.50
C TRP A 442 -13.04 -29.82 -10.25
N LYS A 443 -12.75 -31.11 -10.43
CA LYS A 443 -12.56 -32.11 -9.35
C LYS A 443 -13.74 -32.20 -8.37
N THR A 444 -14.95 -31.92 -8.83
CA THR A 444 -16.20 -32.28 -8.14
C THR A 444 -16.76 -33.59 -8.71
N ASN A 445 -17.97 -33.98 -8.31
CA ASN A 445 -18.67 -35.12 -8.90
C ASN A 445 -19.50 -34.76 -10.15
N ILE A 446 -19.41 -33.51 -10.62
CA ILE A 446 -20.07 -33.04 -11.85
C ILE A 446 -19.20 -33.39 -13.06
N LYS A 447 -19.82 -33.92 -14.11
CA LYS A 447 -19.17 -34.29 -15.37
C LYS A 447 -19.72 -33.46 -16.53
N GLN A 448 -19.04 -33.52 -17.68
CA GLN A 448 -19.50 -32.86 -18.90
C GLN A 448 -20.89 -33.33 -19.32
N GLU A 449 -21.18 -34.63 -19.18
CA GLU A 449 -22.48 -35.24 -19.47
C GLU A 449 -23.63 -34.57 -18.69
N ASP A 450 -23.40 -34.23 -17.42
CA ASP A 450 -24.40 -33.58 -16.57
C ASP A 450 -24.72 -32.14 -17.03
N ILE A 451 -23.73 -31.45 -17.63
CA ILE A 451 -23.87 -30.08 -18.15
C ILE A 451 -24.65 -30.12 -19.47
N ASP A 452 -24.30 -31.06 -20.34
CA ASP A 452 -24.93 -31.23 -21.65
C ASP A 452 -26.43 -31.58 -21.52
N GLU A 453 -26.79 -32.43 -20.55
CA GLU A 453 -28.19 -32.81 -20.26
C GLU A 453 -29.06 -31.64 -19.80
N MET A 454 -28.46 -30.60 -19.20
CA MET A 454 -29.21 -29.45 -18.68
C MET A 454 -29.63 -28.42 -19.72
N ALA A 455 -29.16 -28.52 -20.98
CA ALA A 455 -29.49 -27.59 -22.07
C ALA A 455 -29.38 -26.11 -21.64
N LEU A 456 -28.23 -25.75 -21.06
CA LEU A 456 -27.95 -24.47 -20.40
C LEU A 456 -27.82 -23.29 -21.40
N ASN A 457 -28.89 -22.94 -22.13
CA ASN A 457 -28.82 -21.88 -23.15
C ASN A 457 -28.86 -20.45 -22.58
N ASP A 458 -29.17 -20.25 -21.29
CA ASP A 458 -29.28 -18.93 -20.61
C ASP A 458 -28.66 -18.91 -19.19
N TYR A 459 -27.63 -19.72 -18.92
CA TYR A 459 -27.13 -19.98 -17.56
C TYR A 459 -25.61 -19.71 -17.41
N PRO A 460 -25.08 -19.62 -16.17
CA PRO A 460 -23.64 -19.46 -15.93
C PRO A 460 -22.81 -20.46 -16.72
N GLU A 461 -21.68 -20.00 -17.26
CA GLU A 461 -20.64 -20.83 -17.83
C GLU A 461 -20.10 -21.77 -16.75
N VAL A 462 -20.29 -23.08 -16.95
CA VAL A 462 -19.82 -24.14 -16.05
C VAL A 462 -18.45 -24.63 -16.54
N ILE A 463 -17.42 -24.39 -15.74
CA ILE A 463 -16.02 -24.64 -16.10
C ILE A 463 -15.51 -25.88 -15.36
N LEU A 464 -15.15 -26.93 -16.11
CA LEU A 464 -14.66 -28.22 -15.59
C LEU A 464 -13.13 -28.32 -15.51
N GLY A 465 -12.36 -27.33 -15.95
CA GLY A 465 -10.90 -27.32 -15.97
C GLY A 465 -10.35 -26.39 -17.06
N LEU A 466 -9.02 -26.23 -17.12
CA LEU A 466 -8.31 -25.61 -18.26
C LEU A 466 -8.13 -26.61 -19.40
#